data_AF-A0A534YK02-F1
#
_entry.id   AF-A0A534YK02-F1
#
_cell.length_a   1.000
_cell.length_b   1.000
_cell.length_c   1.000
_cell.angle_alpha   90.00
_cell.angle_beta   90.00
_cell.angle_gamma   90.00
#
_symmetry.space_group_name_H-M   'P 1'
#
loop_
_entity.id
_entity.type
_entity.pdbx_description
1 polymer ?
#
loop_
_entity_poly.entity_id
_entity_poly.type
_entity_poly.pdbx_seq_one_letter_code
_entity_poly.pdbx_strand_id
1 'polypeptide(L)'
;MRRRLRIAGLAIVVLLGVFAGVAFWALHSRMPSEPRLPGKIERGALAHGGRTRRWIAYLPAKLRAHPALVIALHGSMGSPARAREAYGYDFDLLAEANGFIAVYPQGYEGHWNDCRVKGPFAAKAENVDDVGFLHALVDRPPSSPMSPPRETWRSRRNESPCRCC
;
A
#
# COMPACT_ATOMS: atom_id res chain seq x y z
N MET A 1 -40.36 -35.72 14.70
CA MET A 1 -39.57 -36.03 13.49
C MET A 1 -39.75 -35.02 12.35
N ARG A 2 -40.98 -34.76 11.86
CA ARG A 2 -41.26 -33.86 10.71
C ARG A 2 -40.81 -32.39 10.87
N ARG A 3 -40.93 -31.80 12.07
CA ARG A 3 -40.47 -30.41 12.34
C ARG A 3 -38.95 -30.27 12.24
N ARG A 4 -38.19 -31.27 12.70
CA ARG A 4 -36.72 -31.30 12.60
C ARG A 4 -36.26 -31.45 11.14
N LEU A 5 -36.96 -32.27 10.35
CA LEU A 5 -36.71 -32.42 8.91
C LEU A 5 -36.98 -31.11 8.14
N ARG A 6 -38.05 -30.38 8.48
CA ARG A 6 -38.33 -29.06 7.88
C ARG A 6 -37.26 -28.02 8.21
N ILE A 7 -36.83 -27.96 9.46
CA ILE A 7 -35.77 -27.03 9.90
C ILE A 7 -34.44 -27.38 9.22
N ALA A 8 -34.08 -28.67 9.16
CA ALA A 8 -32.88 -29.13 8.46
C ALA A 8 -32.91 -28.80 6.97
N GLY A 9 -34.06 -29.02 6.30
CA GLY A 9 -34.24 -28.65 4.90
C GLY A 9 -34.09 -27.14 4.66
N LEU A 10 -34.67 -26.30 5.53
CA LEU A 10 -34.55 -24.85 5.43
C LEU A 10 -33.11 -24.37 5.65
N ALA A 11 -32.40 -24.97 6.62
CA ALA A 11 -30.99 -24.68 6.87
C ALA A 11 -30.10 -25.03 5.66
N ILE A 12 -30.36 -26.17 5.01
CA ILE A 12 -29.64 -26.57 3.79
C ILE A 12 -29.88 -25.56 2.66
N VAL A 13 -31.13 -25.12 2.44
CA VAL A 13 -31.44 -24.12 1.41
C VAL A 13 -30.73 -22.79 1.68
N VAL A 14 -30.69 -22.33 2.94
CA VAL A 14 -29.96 -21.11 3.31
C VAL A 14 -28.46 -21.26 3.07
N LEU A 15 -27.86 -22.38 3.48
CA LEU A 15 -26.43 -22.65 3.25
C LEU A 15 -26.10 -22.71 1.76
N LEU A 16 -26.95 -23.33 0.93
CA LEU A 16 -26.78 -23.36 -0.52
C LEU A 16 -26.91 -21.97 -1.14
N GLY A 17 -27.84 -21.15 -0.66
CA GLY A 17 -27.99 -19.75 -1.08
C GLY A 17 -26.76 -18.89 -0.72
N VAL A 18 -26.24 -19.02 0.49
CA VAL A 18 -25.01 -18.33 0.93
C VAL A 18 -23.81 -18.81 0.10
N PHE A 19 -23.66 -20.11 -0.09
CA PHE A 19 -22.58 -20.68 -0.91
C PHE A 19 -22.65 -20.20 -2.35
N ALA A 20 -23.84 -20.22 -2.97
CA ALA A 20 -24.05 -19.69 -4.32
C ALA A 20 -23.76 -18.19 -4.40
N GLY A 21 -24.14 -17.41 -3.38
CA GLY A 21 -23.81 -15.98 -3.29
C GLY A 21 -22.31 -15.71 -3.19
N VAL A 22 -21.59 -16.46 -2.35
CA VAL A 22 -20.12 -16.36 -2.22
C VAL A 22 -19.42 -16.82 -3.49
N ALA A 23 -19.85 -17.92 -4.09
CA ALA A 23 -19.30 -18.44 -5.34
C ALA A 23 -19.56 -17.44 -6.49
N PHE A 24 -20.76 -16.89 -6.58
CA PHE A 24 -21.08 -15.84 -7.55
C PHE A 24 -20.18 -14.63 -7.34
N TRP A 25 -20.07 -14.12 -6.12
CA TRP A 25 -19.18 -13.00 -5.80
C TRP A 25 -17.72 -13.30 -6.16
N ALA A 26 -17.18 -14.45 -5.80
CA ALA A 26 -15.79 -14.83 -6.09
C ALA A 26 -15.54 -14.98 -7.60
N LEU A 27 -16.50 -15.52 -8.36
CA LEU A 27 -16.39 -15.69 -9.81
C LEU A 27 -16.54 -14.37 -10.57
N HIS A 28 -17.26 -13.39 -10.02
CA HIS A 28 -17.54 -12.11 -10.67
C HIS A 28 -16.63 -10.97 -10.18
N SER A 29 -16.02 -11.09 -9.00
CA SER A 29 -15.01 -10.17 -8.48
C SER A 29 -13.67 -10.45 -9.16
N ARG A 30 -13.56 -10.07 -10.43
CA ARG A 30 -12.28 -10.10 -11.15
C ARG A 30 -11.44 -8.93 -10.65
N MET A 31 -10.27 -9.20 -10.07
CA MET A 31 -9.28 -8.14 -9.90
C MET A 31 -8.97 -7.58 -11.29
N PRO A 32 -8.96 -6.24 -11.47
CA PRO A 32 -8.65 -5.66 -12.76
C PRO A 32 -7.30 -6.15 -13.24
N SER A 33 -7.15 -6.40 -14.54
CA SER A 33 -5.81 -6.58 -15.12
C SER A 33 -5.06 -5.26 -15.10
N GLU A 34 -3.73 -5.31 -14.98
CA GLU A 34 -2.90 -4.10 -15.06
C GLU A 34 -3.22 -3.32 -16.36
N PRO A 35 -3.61 -2.04 -16.24
CA PRO A 35 -3.99 -1.25 -17.41
C PRO A 35 -2.77 -0.95 -18.27
N ARG A 36 -2.97 -0.88 -19.59
CA ARG A 36 -1.94 -0.40 -20.52
C ARG A 36 -2.00 1.11 -20.56
N LEU A 37 -1.13 1.77 -19.81
CA LEU A 37 -1.03 3.22 -19.75
C LEU A 37 0.28 3.72 -20.38
N PRO A 38 0.31 4.94 -20.95
CA PRO A 38 1.50 5.48 -21.62
C PRO A 38 2.57 5.97 -20.64
N GLY A 39 2.22 6.21 -19.38
CA GLY A 39 3.19 6.50 -18.33
C GLY A 39 4.09 5.32 -18.02
N LYS A 40 4.97 5.48 -17.03
CA LYS A 40 5.98 4.48 -16.69
C LYS A 40 5.96 4.12 -15.22
N ILE A 41 6.31 2.87 -14.94
CA ILE A 41 6.58 2.39 -13.59
C ILE A 41 8.05 2.64 -13.25
N GLU A 42 8.27 3.38 -12.17
CA GLU A 42 9.57 3.57 -11.59
C GLU A 42 9.70 2.75 -10.30
N ARG A 43 10.85 2.13 -10.10
CA ARG A 43 11.17 1.38 -8.89
C ARG A 43 12.41 2.01 -8.28
N GLY A 44 12.38 2.25 -6.99
CA GLY A 44 13.51 2.85 -6.33
C GLY A 44 13.63 2.46 -4.88
N ALA A 45 14.71 2.94 -4.28
CA ALA A 45 15.00 2.76 -2.88
C ALA A 45 15.77 3.96 -2.34
N LEU A 46 15.66 4.20 -1.05
CA LEU A 46 16.46 5.19 -0.34
C LEU A 46 16.89 4.65 1.02
N ALA A 47 18.00 5.17 1.55
CA ALA A 47 18.41 4.88 2.91
C ALA A 47 17.62 5.75 3.89
N HIS A 48 16.99 5.13 4.90
CA HIS A 48 16.30 5.82 5.99
C HIS A 48 16.38 4.99 7.27
N GLY A 49 16.71 5.61 8.40
CA GLY A 49 16.81 4.91 9.69
C GLY A 49 17.74 3.69 9.67
N GLY A 50 18.87 3.79 8.96
CA GLY A 50 19.85 2.70 8.80
C GLY A 50 19.39 1.55 7.90
N ARG A 51 18.27 1.70 7.18
CA ARG A 51 17.65 0.65 6.35
C ARG A 51 17.46 1.11 4.92
N THR A 52 17.53 0.17 3.97
CA THR A 52 17.14 0.41 2.58
C THR A 52 15.63 0.27 2.44
N ARG A 53 14.94 1.40 2.21
CA ARG A 53 13.48 1.47 2.06
C ARG A 53 13.09 1.54 0.58
N ARG A 54 12.28 0.59 0.12
CA ARG A 54 11.88 0.44 -1.29
C ARG A 54 10.52 1.06 -1.57
N TRP A 55 10.27 1.39 -2.84
CA TRP A 55 8.98 1.87 -3.31
C TRP A 55 8.79 1.54 -4.81
N ILE A 56 7.54 1.59 -5.25
CA ILE A 56 7.14 1.61 -6.67
C ILE A 56 6.39 2.92 -6.89
N ALA A 57 6.56 3.56 -8.04
CA ALA A 57 5.79 4.74 -8.42
C ALA A 57 5.27 4.62 -9.84
N TYR A 58 4.09 5.18 -10.07
CA TYR A 58 3.56 5.42 -11.41
C TYR A 58 3.79 6.88 -11.77
N LEU A 59 4.51 7.09 -12.87
CA LEU A 59 4.81 8.41 -13.43
C LEU A 59 3.97 8.58 -14.71
N PRO A 60 3.02 9.53 -14.74
CA PRO A 60 2.17 9.71 -15.91
C PRO A 60 2.96 10.22 -17.12
N ALA A 61 2.49 9.94 -18.32
CA ALA A 61 3.16 10.40 -19.55
C ALA A 61 3.22 11.93 -19.62
N LYS A 62 2.23 12.61 -19.03
CA LYS A 62 2.15 14.07 -18.93
C LYS A 62 2.20 14.49 -17.46
N LEU A 63 3.40 14.74 -16.96
CA LEU A 63 3.59 15.35 -15.64
C LEU A 63 3.22 16.84 -15.66
N ARG A 64 2.52 17.29 -14.62
CA ARG A 64 2.36 18.73 -14.37
C ARG A 64 3.71 19.33 -13.94
N ALA A 65 3.88 20.65 -14.12
CA ALA A 65 5.12 21.34 -13.73
C ALA A 65 5.48 21.16 -12.25
N HIS A 66 4.46 21.12 -11.38
CA HIS A 66 4.58 20.80 -9.96
C HIS A 66 3.58 19.68 -9.65
N PRO A 67 3.93 18.41 -9.92
CA PRO A 67 3.00 17.30 -9.74
C PRO A 67 2.75 17.08 -8.25
N ALA A 68 1.50 16.84 -7.88
CA ALA A 68 1.19 16.35 -6.54
C ALA A 68 1.78 14.94 -6.35
N LEU A 69 2.05 14.58 -5.09
CA LEU A 69 2.47 13.24 -4.72
C LEU A 69 1.35 12.57 -3.93
N VAL A 70 0.84 11.44 -4.44
CA VAL A 70 -0.15 10.63 -3.74
C VAL A 70 0.55 9.38 -3.24
N ILE A 71 0.57 9.18 -1.91
CA ILE A 71 1.20 8.02 -1.28
C ILE A 71 0.12 7.02 -0.88
N ALA A 72 0.13 5.85 -1.51
CA ALA A 72 -0.84 4.77 -1.29
C ALA A 72 -0.21 3.62 -0.48
N LEU A 73 -0.59 3.50 0.78
CA LEU A 73 0.01 2.56 1.74
C LEU A 73 -0.71 1.21 1.75
N HIS A 74 0.01 0.13 1.47
CA HIS A 74 -0.55 -1.23 1.57
C HIS A 74 -0.96 -1.59 3.01
N GLY A 75 -1.91 -2.53 3.13
CA GLY A 75 -2.28 -3.15 4.41
C GLY A 75 -1.24 -4.14 4.96
N SER A 76 -1.59 -4.85 6.04
CA SER A 76 -0.73 -5.85 6.69
C SER A 76 -0.27 -6.95 5.74
N MET A 77 1.00 -7.39 5.86
CA MET A 77 1.65 -8.38 4.98
C MET A 77 1.63 -7.98 3.49
N GLY A 78 1.55 -6.68 3.21
CA GLY A 78 1.44 -6.14 1.86
C GLY A 78 2.79 -5.85 1.21
N SER A 79 2.71 -5.51 -0.07
CA SER A 79 3.83 -5.01 -0.86
C SER A 79 3.35 -3.89 -1.79
N PRO A 80 4.25 -3.03 -2.31
CA PRO A 80 3.90 -2.00 -3.30
C PRO A 80 3.10 -2.53 -4.49
N ALA A 81 3.53 -3.67 -5.06
CA ALA A 81 2.86 -4.26 -6.21
C ALA A 81 1.46 -4.78 -5.86
N ARG A 82 1.32 -5.41 -4.68
CA ARG A 82 0.02 -5.89 -4.21
C ARG A 82 -0.91 -4.74 -3.86
N ALA A 83 -0.41 -3.61 -3.36
CA ALA A 83 -1.22 -2.40 -3.18
C ALA A 83 -1.76 -1.87 -4.50
N ARG A 84 -0.90 -1.74 -5.53
CA ARG A 84 -1.31 -1.32 -6.88
C ARG A 84 -2.49 -2.14 -7.39
N GLU A 85 -2.35 -3.46 -7.32
CA GLU A 85 -3.38 -4.42 -7.75
C GLU A 85 -4.64 -4.35 -6.86
N ALA A 86 -4.48 -4.32 -5.54
CA ALA A 86 -5.59 -4.29 -4.58
C ALA A 86 -6.44 -3.02 -4.67
N TYR A 87 -5.85 -1.90 -5.12
CA TYR A 87 -6.57 -0.67 -5.43
C TYR A 87 -7.09 -0.62 -6.87
N GLY A 88 -7.08 -1.75 -7.58
CA GLY A 88 -7.60 -1.84 -8.95
C GLY A 88 -6.85 -0.97 -9.96
N TYR A 89 -5.62 -0.56 -9.65
CA TYR A 89 -4.83 0.41 -10.43
C TYR A 89 -5.46 1.81 -10.53
N ASP A 90 -6.44 2.15 -9.69
CA ASP A 90 -7.16 3.43 -9.76
C ASP A 90 -6.23 4.64 -9.60
N PHE A 91 -5.24 4.56 -8.71
CA PHE A 91 -4.27 5.65 -8.55
C PHE A 91 -3.36 5.82 -9.77
N ASP A 92 -3.05 4.76 -10.52
CA ASP A 92 -2.27 4.86 -11.76
C ASP A 92 -3.11 5.52 -12.87
N LEU A 93 -4.38 5.12 -13.00
CA LEU A 93 -5.34 5.73 -13.92
C LEU A 93 -5.57 7.21 -13.62
N LEU A 94 -5.77 7.55 -12.35
CA LEU A 94 -5.96 8.92 -11.91
C LEU A 94 -4.68 9.74 -12.09
N ALA A 95 -3.50 9.16 -11.80
CA ALA A 95 -2.21 9.81 -12.03
C ALA A 95 -2.03 10.15 -13.51
N GLU A 96 -2.31 9.20 -14.42
CA GLU A 96 -2.24 9.41 -15.88
C GLU A 96 -3.18 10.52 -16.33
N ALA A 97 -4.43 10.52 -15.84
CA ALA A 97 -5.42 11.51 -16.24
C ALA A 97 -5.12 12.92 -15.68
N ASN A 98 -4.54 13.03 -14.48
CA ASN A 98 -4.43 14.29 -13.74
C ASN A 98 -2.99 14.81 -13.58
N GLY A 99 -1.99 14.07 -14.05
CA GLY A 99 -0.59 14.48 -14.07
C GLY A 99 0.07 14.59 -12.69
N PHE A 100 -0.36 13.77 -11.71
CA PHE A 100 0.30 13.61 -10.41
C PHE A 100 1.10 12.29 -10.36
N ILE A 101 1.96 12.13 -9.37
CA ILE A 101 2.75 10.90 -9.18
C ILE A 101 2.08 10.04 -8.09
N ALA A 102 1.76 8.79 -8.40
CA ALA A 102 1.29 7.81 -7.41
C ALA A 102 2.47 6.99 -6.89
N VAL A 103 2.66 6.92 -5.58
CA VAL A 103 3.77 6.19 -4.94
C VAL A 103 3.25 5.15 -3.97
N TYR A 104 3.83 3.96 -4.06
CA TYR A 104 3.51 2.77 -3.29
C TYR A 104 4.77 2.37 -2.51
N PRO A 105 4.93 2.86 -1.28
CA PRO A 105 6.09 2.52 -0.45
C PRO A 105 5.97 1.14 0.18
N GLN A 106 7.11 0.51 0.47
CA GLN A 106 7.19 -0.76 1.18
C GLN A 106 7.32 -0.53 2.68
N GLY A 107 6.34 -1.03 3.44
CA GLY A 107 6.42 -1.17 4.89
C GLY A 107 7.49 -2.19 5.29
N TYR A 108 8.09 -2.01 6.46
CA TYR A 108 9.13 -2.92 6.96
C TYR A 108 8.54 -4.30 7.26
N GLU A 109 9.13 -5.33 6.64
CA GLU A 109 8.63 -6.72 6.68
C GLU A 109 7.12 -6.85 6.34
N GLY A 110 6.60 -5.97 5.49
CA GLY A 110 5.18 -5.98 5.10
C GLY A 110 4.25 -5.28 6.10
N HIS A 111 4.79 -4.57 7.08
CA HIS A 111 4.03 -3.85 8.11
C HIS A 111 4.50 -2.39 8.27
N TRP A 112 3.68 -1.60 8.95
CA TRP A 112 3.98 -0.24 9.35
C TRP A 112 4.04 -0.17 10.88
N ASN A 113 4.87 0.70 11.41
CA ASN A 113 4.82 1.14 12.80
C ASN A 113 3.67 2.14 12.97
N ASP A 114 2.44 1.64 12.85
CA ASP A 114 1.20 2.42 12.82
C ASP A 114 0.47 2.48 14.18
N CYS A 115 1.22 2.26 15.26
CA CYS A 115 0.76 2.27 16.65
C CYS A 115 -0.45 1.36 16.96
N ARG A 116 -0.72 0.33 16.15
CA ARG A 116 -1.77 -0.66 16.48
C ARG A 116 -1.48 -1.34 17.83
N VAL A 117 -2.53 -1.40 18.66
CA VAL A 117 -2.46 -1.98 20.02
C VAL A 117 -2.14 -3.47 19.97
N LYS A 118 -2.70 -4.19 18.99
CA LYS A 118 -2.56 -5.65 18.83
C LYS A 118 -1.64 -5.98 17.65
N GLY A 119 -0.78 -6.99 17.84
CA GLY A 119 0.06 -7.60 16.80
C GLY A 119 1.57 -7.46 17.07
N PRO A 120 2.35 -8.56 17.08
CA PRO A 120 3.80 -8.52 17.26
C PRO A 120 4.49 -8.25 15.92
N PHE A 121 4.29 -7.07 15.35
CA PHE A 121 4.91 -6.71 14.07
C PHE A 121 6.33 -6.19 14.27
N ALA A 122 7.29 -6.67 13.47
CA ALA A 122 8.69 -6.25 13.55
C ALA A 122 8.86 -4.72 13.40
N ALA A 123 8.05 -4.08 12.55
CA ALA A 123 8.04 -2.63 12.39
C ALA A 123 7.78 -1.88 13.72
N LYS A 124 6.88 -2.41 14.56
CA LYS A 124 6.60 -1.87 15.90
C LYS A 124 7.69 -2.26 16.90
N ALA A 125 8.07 -3.54 16.93
CA ALA A 125 9.04 -4.06 17.89
C ALA A 125 10.42 -3.39 17.76
N GLU A 126 10.84 -3.09 16.54
CA GLU A 126 12.10 -2.39 16.24
C GLU A 126 11.96 -0.87 16.18
N ASN A 127 10.77 -0.33 16.50
CA ASN A 127 10.47 1.09 16.45
C ASN A 127 10.89 1.75 15.13
N VAL A 128 10.48 1.15 14.01
CA VAL A 128 10.82 1.64 12.67
C VAL A 128 10.20 3.01 12.45
N ASP A 129 11.01 3.96 11.99
CA ASP A 129 10.57 5.30 11.66
C ASP A 129 9.94 5.34 10.26
N ASP A 130 8.67 4.96 10.18
CA ASP A 130 7.91 5.00 8.93
C ASP A 130 7.46 6.42 8.57
N VAL A 131 7.16 7.27 9.55
CA VAL A 131 6.77 8.67 9.31
C VAL A 131 7.92 9.43 8.64
N GLY A 132 9.13 9.33 9.17
CA GLY A 132 10.31 9.92 8.56
C GLY A 132 10.62 9.36 7.17
N PHE A 133 10.35 8.08 6.93
CA PHE A 133 10.49 7.50 5.59
C PHE A 133 9.50 8.12 4.60
N LEU A 134 8.23 8.31 4.98
CA LEU A 134 7.24 8.95 4.12
C LEU A 134 7.60 10.42 3.85
N HIS A 135 8.11 11.15 4.86
CA HIS A 135 8.65 12.50 4.65
C HIS A 135 9.83 12.51 3.67
N ALA A 136 10.76 11.55 3.79
CA ALA A 136 11.88 11.44 2.86
C ALA A 136 11.45 11.20 1.40
N LEU A 137 10.30 10.53 1.18
CA LEU A 137 9.71 10.38 -0.16
C LEU A 137 9.08 11.68 -0.68
N VAL A 138 8.52 12.50 0.19
CA VAL A 138 8.01 13.83 -0.18
C VAL A 138 9.15 14.76 -0.56
N ASP A 139 10.24 14.75 0.22
CA ASP A 139 11.42 15.59 -0.02
C ASP A 139 12.22 15.14 -1.25
N ARG A 140 12.20 13.83 -1.55
CA ARG A 140 12.84 13.24 -2.73
C ARG A 140 11.83 12.38 -3.50
N PRO A 141 10.92 13.01 -4.25
CA PRO A 141 9.92 12.28 -5.00
C PRO A 141 10.56 11.48 -6.13
N PRO A 142 9.92 10.38 -6.58
CA PRO A 142 10.28 9.67 -7.80
C PRO A 142 10.45 10.63 -8.98
N SER A 143 11.28 10.29 -9.97
CA SER A 143 11.80 11.17 -11.04
C SER A 143 12.83 12.24 -10.64
N SER A 144 13.11 12.44 -9.35
CA SER A 144 14.25 13.30 -8.94
C SER A 144 15.57 12.66 -9.39
N PRO A 145 16.52 13.41 -9.97
CA PRO A 145 17.84 12.86 -10.29
C PRO A 145 18.45 12.24 -9.02
N MET A 146 18.95 11.01 -9.17
CA MET A 146 19.51 10.22 -8.09
C MET A 146 20.72 10.96 -7.49
N SER A 147 20.46 11.80 -6.48
CA SER A 147 21.52 12.47 -5.75
C SER A 147 22.28 11.41 -4.94
N PRO A 148 23.62 11.45 -4.89
CA PRO A 148 24.40 10.52 -4.08
C PRO A 148 23.88 10.54 -2.64
N PRO A 149 24.09 9.46 -1.86
CA PRO A 149 23.64 9.40 -0.48
C PRO A 149 24.20 10.63 0.25
N ARG A 150 23.35 11.59 0.58
CA ARG A 150 23.74 12.65 1.50
C ARG A 150 23.86 11.97 2.85
N GLU A 151 25.09 11.71 3.26
CA GLU A 151 25.49 11.09 4.53
C GLU A 151 25.16 11.97 5.76
N THR A 152 24.27 12.95 5.62
CA THR A 152 24.06 14.02 6.57
C THR A 152 22.58 14.30 6.82
N TRP A 153 21.84 13.25 7.17
CA TRP A 153 20.64 13.41 8.00
C TRP A 153 20.88 12.76 9.37
N ARG A 154 21.93 13.22 10.05
CA ARG A 154 22.01 13.09 11.50
C ARG A 154 20.92 14.00 12.05
N SER A 155 19.92 13.38 12.68
CA SER A 155 18.77 14.03 13.31
C SER A 155 19.16 15.27 14.10
N ARG A 156 18.90 16.45 13.52
CA ARG A 156 18.71 17.69 14.27
C ARG A 156 17.27 18.15 14.13
N ARG A 157 16.36 17.27 14.55
CA ARG A 157 15.18 17.70 15.28
C ARG A 157 15.08 16.82 16.51
N ASN A 158 15.10 17.50 17.65
CA ASN A 158 14.86 16.98 18.99
C ASN A 158 13.37 16.64 19.12
N GLU A 159 12.89 15.77 18.23
CA GLU A 159 11.56 15.19 18.33
C GLU A 159 11.78 13.83 18.96
N SER A 160 11.20 13.69 20.15
CA SER A 160 11.03 12.42 20.85
C SER A 160 10.82 11.32 19.82
N PRO A 161 11.50 10.15 19.92
CA PRO A 161 11.14 9.02 19.09
C PRO A 161 9.62 8.89 19.17
N CYS A 162 8.95 8.74 18.01
CA CYS A 162 7.55 8.35 17.97
C CYS A 162 7.43 6.99 18.67
N ARG A 163 7.50 6.99 20.00
CA ARG A 163 7.23 5.85 20.86
C ARG A 163 5.72 5.75 20.79
N CYS A 164 5.24 4.89 19.91
CA CYS A 164 3.98 4.24 20.18
C CYS A 164 4.13 3.64 21.58
N CYS A 165 3.27 4.10 22.50
CA CYS A 165 3.26 3.85 23.95
C CYS A 165 4.00 2.59 24.43
#